data_AF-A0A2M8YAR7-F1
#
_entry.id   AF-A0A2M8YAR7-F1
#
_cell.length_a   1.000
_cell.length_b   1.000
_cell.length_c   1.000
_cell.angle_alpha   90.00
_cell.angle_beta   90.00
_cell.angle_gamma   90.00
#
_symmetry.space_group_name_H-M   'P 1'
#
loop_
_entity.id
_entity.type
_entity.pdbx_description
1 polymer ?
#
loop_
_entity_poly.entity_id
_entity_poly.type
_entity_poly.pdbx_seq_one_letter_code
_entity_poly.pdbx_strand_id
1 'polypeptide(L)'
;MTISATATSMPHRRRPCRPARGFSIITAIFLLVVLSALGVALVSISTMQHAESALDVQGARAYQAARAGMEWGLYQQRVNGSCAASSSFALPANGALAGFSVTVRCTQTAGAVPRFQVIATACNQPVGGVCATANATNHPDYVQRVVQAEF
;
A
#
# COMPACT_ATOMS: atom_id res chain seq x y z
N MET A 1 68.59 -29.46 65.58
CA MET A 1 69.04 -28.19 64.95
C MET A 1 68.72 -28.26 63.46
N THR A 2 68.39 -27.11 62.84
CA THR A 2 68.14 -26.84 61.40
C THR A 2 66.81 -27.35 60.83
N ILE A 3 65.69 -26.63 61.05
CA ILE A 3 65.09 -25.54 60.23
C ILE A 3 64.46 -26.05 58.93
N SER A 4 63.16 -26.37 59.02
CA SER A 4 62.25 -26.54 57.90
C SER A 4 61.96 -25.18 57.26
N ALA A 5 62.32 -25.00 55.99
CA ALA A 5 61.92 -23.84 55.21
C ALA A 5 60.56 -24.13 54.53
N THR A 6 59.48 -23.71 55.17
CA THR A 6 58.14 -23.64 54.56
C THR A 6 58.09 -22.48 53.56
N ALA A 7 58.07 -22.80 52.28
CA ALA A 7 57.81 -21.83 51.21
C ALA A 7 56.31 -21.50 51.17
N THR A 8 55.91 -20.40 51.81
CA THR A 8 54.53 -19.88 51.76
C THR A 8 54.27 -19.25 50.39
N SER A 9 53.34 -19.83 49.63
CA SER A 9 52.83 -19.28 48.38
C SER A 9 52.20 -17.89 48.59
N MET A 10 52.72 -16.87 47.90
CA MET A 10 52.10 -15.54 47.89
C MET A 10 50.85 -15.53 47.00
N PRO A 11 49.68 -15.06 47.49
CA PRO A 11 48.52 -14.84 46.63
C PRO A 11 48.71 -13.57 45.80
N HIS A 12 48.76 -13.71 44.47
CA HIS A 12 48.73 -12.58 43.54
C HIS A 12 47.33 -11.91 43.58
N ARG A 13 47.23 -10.84 44.36
CA ARG A 13 46.04 -9.98 44.42
C ARG A 13 45.91 -9.21 43.11
N ARG A 14 45.06 -9.70 42.18
CA ARG A 14 44.70 -8.96 40.96
C ARG A 14 44.01 -7.65 41.37
N ARG A 15 44.70 -6.52 41.24
CA ARG A 15 44.09 -5.20 41.42
C ARG A 15 43.13 -4.98 40.24
N PRO A 16 41.83 -4.72 40.47
CA PRO A 16 40.96 -4.32 39.38
C PRO A 16 41.43 -2.96 38.89
N CYS A 17 42.05 -2.92 37.70
CA CYS A 17 42.27 -1.67 36.97
C CYS A 17 40.90 -1.01 36.83
N ARG A 18 40.70 0.14 37.48
CA ARG A 18 39.49 0.95 37.26
C ARG A 18 39.54 1.43 35.81
N PRO A 19 38.62 0.99 34.93
CA PRO A 19 38.58 1.51 33.57
C PRO A 19 38.32 3.01 33.64
N ALA A 20 38.96 3.78 32.76
CA ALA A 20 38.76 5.22 32.64
C ALA A 20 37.28 5.51 32.37
N ARG A 21 36.61 6.14 33.34
CA ARG A 21 35.19 6.47 33.32
C ARG A 21 35.02 7.84 32.65
N GLY A 22 34.79 7.88 31.34
CA GLY A 22 34.47 9.15 30.66
C GLY A 22 34.39 9.06 29.15
N PHE A 23 35.35 8.41 28.49
CA PHE A 23 35.36 8.37 27.02
C PHE A 23 34.31 7.39 26.46
N SER A 24 34.09 6.26 27.12
CA SER A 24 33.16 5.22 26.62
C SER A 24 31.69 5.62 26.67
N ILE A 25 31.31 6.57 27.54
CA ILE A 25 29.90 6.96 27.69
C ILE A 25 29.45 7.82 26.50
N ILE A 26 30.33 8.70 26.02
CA ILE A 26 30.05 9.57 24.87
C ILE A 26 29.96 8.72 23.59
N THR A 27 30.89 7.78 23.40
CA THR A 27 30.86 6.87 22.24
C THR A 27 29.63 5.95 22.27
N ALA A 28 29.22 5.47 23.44
CA ALA A 28 28.02 4.65 23.57
C ALA A 28 26.75 5.43 23.20
N ILE A 29 26.60 6.67 23.67
CA ILE A 29 25.46 7.52 23.32
C ILE A 29 25.44 7.81 21.83
N PHE A 30 26.58 8.15 21.22
CA PHE A 30 26.68 8.38 19.79
C PHE A 30 26.21 7.17 18.98
N LEU A 31 26.70 5.96 19.33
CA LEU A 31 26.26 4.73 18.68
C LEU A 31 24.76 4.47 18.85
N LEU A 32 24.22 4.69 20.06
CA LEU A 32 22.78 4.53 20.30
C LEU A 32 21.94 5.48 19.45
N VAL A 33 22.35 6.74 19.28
CA VAL A 33 21.65 7.72 18.44
C VAL A 33 21.71 7.34 16.96
N VAL A 34 22.87 6.87 16.47
CA VAL A 34 22.99 6.43 15.08
C VAL A 34 22.16 5.18 14.83
N LEU A 35 22.24 4.18 15.71
CA LEU A 35 21.47 2.94 15.59
C LEU A 35 19.97 3.19 15.71
N SER A 36 19.54 4.12 16.56
CA SER A 36 18.12 4.49 16.67
C SER A 36 17.64 5.20 15.41
N ALA A 37 18.42 6.14 14.85
CA ALA A 37 18.10 6.80 13.59
C ALA A 37 17.97 5.79 12.43
N LEU A 38 18.90 4.84 12.33
CA LEU A 38 18.83 3.76 11.34
C LEU A 38 17.62 2.85 11.57
N GLY A 39 17.32 2.50 12.83
CA GLY A 39 16.15 1.71 13.18
C GLY A 39 14.84 2.37 12.75
N VAL A 40 14.68 3.67 13.02
CA VAL A 40 13.52 4.45 12.58
C VAL A 40 13.43 4.48 11.05
N ALA A 41 14.54 4.71 10.36
CA ALA A 41 14.57 4.72 8.89
C ALA A 41 14.10 3.36 8.32
N LEU A 42 14.62 2.25 8.84
CA LEU A 42 14.22 0.90 8.38
C LEU A 42 12.73 0.61 8.62
N VAL A 43 12.20 0.95 9.81
CA VAL A 43 10.77 0.77 10.09
C VAL A 43 9.92 1.61 9.14
N SER A 44 10.30 2.86 8.86
CA SER A 44 9.58 3.71 7.93
C SER A 44 9.53 3.11 6.52
N ILE A 45 10.65 2.60 5.99
CA ILE A 45 10.71 1.92 4.69
C ILE A 45 9.84 0.67 4.68
N SER A 46 9.92 -0.17 5.72
CA SER A 46 9.09 -1.37 5.82
C SER A 46 7.59 -1.04 5.81
N THR A 47 7.17 0.00 6.53
CA THR A 47 5.76 0.42 6.52
C THR A 47 5.31 0.92 5.14
N MET A 48 6.16 1.63 4.41
CA MET A 48 5.85 2.09 3.06
C MET A 48 5.73 0.93 2.07
N GLN A 49 6.61 -0.08 2.16
CA GLN A 49 6.54 -1.28 1.32
C GLN A 49 5.24 -2.05 1.52
N HIS A 50 4.76 -2.18 2.75
CA HIS A 50 3.48 -2.83 3.03
C HIS A 50 2.31 -2.03 2.45
N ALA A 51 2.31 -0.71 2.61
CA ALA A 51 1.27 0.17 2.05
C ALA A 51 1.24 0.11 0.52
N GLU A 52 2.40 0.13 -0.15
CA GLU A 52 2.50 0.03 -1.60
C GLU A 52 1.98 -1.31 -2.13
N SER A 53 2.32 -2.42 -1.46
CA SER A 53 1.81 -3.74 -1.83
C SER A 53 0.27 -3.84 -1.72
N ALA A 54 -0.31 -3.20 -0.71
CA ALA A 54 -1.76 -3.16 -0.54
C ALA A 54 -2.43 -2.33 -1.64
N LEU A 55 -1.85 -1.18 -2.01
CA LEU A 55 -2.32 -0.33 -3.09
C LEU A 55 -2.23 -1.02 -4.46
N ASP A 56 -1.17 -1.80 -4.72
CA ASP A 56 -1.05 -2.56 -5.97
C ASP A 56 -2.17 -3.61 -6.11
N VAL A 57 -2.45 -4.37 -5.04
CA VAL A 57 -3.56 -5.32 -5.01
C VAL A 57 -4.91 -4.62 -5.20
N GLN A 58 -5.13 -3.48 -4.54
CA GLN A 58 -6.35 -2.69 -4.75
C GLN A 58 -6.44 -2.15 -6.19
N GLY A 59 -5.30 -1.77 -6.78
CA GLY A 59 -5.16 -1.38 -8.19
C GLY A 59 -5.59 -2.47 -9.15
N ALA A 60 -5.17 -3.70 -8.90
CA ALA A 60 -5.57 -4.87 -9.69
C ALA A 60 -7.07 -5.16 -9.55
N ARG A 61 -7.62 -5.10 -8.32
CA ARG A 61 -9.07 -5.29 -8.08
C ARG A 61 -9.91 -4.21 -8.77
N ALA A 62 -9.50 -2.96 -8.70
CA ALA A 62 -10.14 -1.86 -9.41
C ALA A 62 -10.14 -2.09 -10.93
N TYR A 63 -9.05 -2.60 -11.49
CA TYR A 63 -8.96 -2.92 -12.91
C TYR A 63 -9.94 -4.03 -13.32
N GLN A 64 -10.00 -5.11 -12.53
CA GLN A 64 -10.96 -6.20 -12.77
C GLN A 64 -12.41 -5.72 -12.62
N ALA A 65 -12.70 -4.86 -11.65
CA ALA A 65 -14.01 -4.24 -11.49
C ALA A 65 -14.41 -3.41 -12.72
N ALA A 66 -13.49 -2.57 -13.21
CA ALA A 66 -13.74 -1.75 -14.38
C ALA A 66 -13.96 -2.60 -15.64
N ARG A 67 -13.21 -3.69 -15.81
CA ARG A 67 -13.42 -4.65 -16.91
C ARG A 67 -14.80 -5.30 -16.85
N ALA A 68 -15.23 -5.78 -15.67
CA ALA A 68 -16.56 -6.35 -15.50
C ALA A 68 -17.67 -5.33 -15.83
N GLY A 69 -17.52 -4.07 -15.41
CA GLY A 69 -18.46 -3.02 -15.78
C GLY A 69 -18.44 -2.67 -17.27
N MET A 70 -17.29 -2.77 -17.93
CA MET A 70 -17.21 -2.60 -19.37
C MET A 70 -17.96 -3.72 -20.10
N GLU A 71 -17.76 -4.98 -19.70
CA GLU A 71 -18.48 -6.13 -20.26
C GLU A 71 -20.00 -5.98 -20.08
N TRP A 72 -20.44 -5.51 -18.91
CA TRP A 72 -21.83 -5.16 -18.67
C TRP A 72 -22.33 -4.03 -19.59
N GLY A 73 -21.53 -2.97 -19.78
CA GLY A 73 -21.87 -1.85 -20.67
C GLY A 73 -21.99 -2.27 -22.14
N LEU A 74 -21.08 -3.14 -22.61
CA LEU A 74 -21.16 -3.74 -23.94
C LEU A 74 -22.40 -4.61 -24.08
N TYR A 75 -22.73 -5.41 -23.07
CA TYR A 75 -23.94 -6.23 -23.07
C TYR A 75 -25.19 -5.35 -23.17
N GLN A 76 -25.26 -4.27 -22.41
CA GLN A 76 -26.40 -3.34 -22.43
C GLN A 76 -26.58 -2.69 -23.81
N GLN A 77 -25.48 -2.36 -24.50
CA GLN A 77 -25.54 -1.80 -25.84
C GLN A 77 -25.89 -2.87 -26.90
N ARG A 78 -25.27 -4.05 -26.86
CA ARG A 78 -25.44 -5.07 -27.91
C ARG A 78 -26.71 -5.88 -27.80
N VAL A 79 -27.15 -6.19 -26.58
CA VAL A 79 -28.30 -7.07 -26.33
C VAL A 79 -29.56 -6.25 -26.07
N ASN A 80 -29.46 -5.23 -25.21
CA ASN A 80 -30.61 -4.40 -24.85
C ASN A 80 -30.78 -3.15 -25.74
N GLY A 81 -29.84 -2.88 -26.66
CA GLY A 81 -29.87 -1.71 -27.54
C GLY A 81 -29.80 -0.37 -26.79
N SER A 82 -29.31 -0.37 -25.54
CA SER A 82 -29.38 0.77 -24.64
C SER A 82 -27.97 1.34 -24.40
N CYS A 83 -27.82 2.63 -24.67
CA CYS A 83 -26.60 3.40 -24.41
C CYS A 83 -26.92 4.50 -23.39
N ALA A 84 -26.92 4.13 -22.11
CA ALA A 84 -27.17 5.09 -21.04
C ALA A 84 -25.96 6.03 -20.87
N ALA A 85 -26.23 7.33 -20.77
CA ALA A 85 -25.18 8.34 -20.60
C ALA A 85 -24.34 8.09 -19.32
N SER A 86 -24.95 7.56 -18.28
CA SER A 86 -24.28 7.14 -17.05
C SER A 86 -25.10 6.10 -16.31
N SER A 87 -24.47 5.03 -15.84
CA SER A 87 -25.05 4.01 -14.97
C SER A 87 -24.02 3.66 -13.91
N SER A 88 -24.40 3.73 -12.64
CA SER A 88 -23.49 3.41 -11.54
C SER A 88 -24.10 2.33 -10.65
N PHE A 89 -23.28 1.38 -10.23
CA PHE A 89 -23.69 0.30 -9.35
C PHE A 89 -22.51 -0.16 -8.50
N ALA A 90 -22.83 -0.68 -7.31
CA ALA A 90 -21.85 -1.33 -6.45
C ALA A 90 -21.64 -2.78 -6.90
N LEU A 91 -20.40 -3.27 -6.81
CA LEU A 91 -20.14 -4.69 -7.04
C LEU A 91 -20.63 -5.52 -5.85
N PRO A 92 -20.89 -6.82 -6.07
CA PRO A 92 -21.36 -7.70 -4.99
C PRO A 92 -20.45 -7.62 -3.76
N ALA A 93 -21.07 -7.41 -2.59
CA ALA A 93 -20.35 -7.29 -1.32
C ALA A 93 -19.67 -8.60 -0.86
N ASN A 94 -19.98 -9.72 -1.52
CA ASN A 94 -19.61 -11.07 -1.09
C ASN A 94 -18.46 -11.65 -1.93
N GLY A 95 -17.45 -10.84 -2.30
CA GLY A 95 -16.37 -11.30 -3.17
C GLY A 95 -15.11 -10.44 -3.13
N ALA A 96 -14.14 -10.79 -3.98
CA ALA A 96 -12.84 -10.12 -4.03
C ALA A 96 -12.90 -8.64 -4.45
N LEU A 97 -14.03 -8.20 -5.02
CA LEU A 97 -14.28 -6.83 -5.47
C LEU A 97 -15.27 -6.08 -4.55
N ALA A 98 -15.51 -6.61 -3.35
CA ALA A 98 -16.32 -5.93 -2.34
C ALA A 98 -15.76 -4.54 -2.03
N GLY A 99 -16.66 -3.56 -1.86
CA GLY A 99 -16.30 -2.16 -1.62
C GLY A 99 -15.94 -1.37 -2.88
N PHE A 100 -15.92 -2.00 -4.07
CA PHE A 100 -15.80 -1.28 -5.33
C PHE A 100 -17.16 -0.94 -5.92
N SER A 101 -17.27 0.27 -6.46
CA SER A 101 -18.36 0.67 -7.34
C SER A 101 -17.83 0.93 -8.73
N VAL A 102 -18.72 0.76 -9.72
CA VAL A 102 -18.41 1.06 -11.11
C VAL A 102 -19.42 2.03 -11.68
N THR A 103 -18.91 3.04 -12.37
CA THR A 103 -19.66 3.98 -13.19
C THR A 103 -19.37 3.69 -14.65
N VAL A 104 -20.36 3.23 -15.38
CA VAL A 104 -20.32 2.98 -16.82
C VAL A 104 -20.98 4.15 -17.54
N ARG A 105 -20.30 4.69 -18.54
CA ARG A 105 -20.81 5.73 -19.42
C ARG A 105 -20.76 5.24 -20.86
N CYS A 106 -21.86 5.41 -21.57
CA CYS A 106 -21.94 5.12 -22.99
C CYS A 106 -22.22 6.41 -23.75
N THR A 107 -21.43 6.68 -24.79
CA THR A 107 -21.64 7.80 -25.70
C THR A 107 -21.70 7.28 -27.12
N GLN A 108 -22.69 7.77 -27.88
CA GLN A 108 -22.85 7.46 -29.29
C GLN A 108 -22.45 8.68 -30.12
N THR A 109 -21.56 8.49 -31.10
CA THR A 109 -21.23 9.51 -32.08
C THR A 109 -22.02 9.25 -33.36
N ALA A 110 -22.75 10.27 -33.81
CA ALA A 110 -23.54 10.21 -35.04
C ALA A 110 -22.63 10.18 -36.29
N GLY A 111 -22.99 9.36 -37.27
CA GLY A 111 -22.25 9.19 -38.51
C GLY A 111 -22.93 8.18 -39.44
N ALA A 112 -22.40 7.99 -40.64
CA ALA A 112 -22.90 6.96 -41.57
C ALA A 112 -22.81 5.54 -40.99
N VAL A 113 -21.81 5.32 -40.13
CA VAL A 113 -21.72 4.16 -39.23
C VAL A 113 -21.69 4.71 -37.80
N PRO A 114 -22.69 4.41 -36.94
CA PRO A 114 -22.71 4.91 -35.58
C PRO A 114 -21.57 4.28 -34.78
N ARG A 115 -20.77 5.12 -34.10
CA ARG A 115 -19.67 4.68 -33.24
C ARG A 115 -20.09 4.77 -31.78
N PHE A 116 -19.84 3.73 -31.01
CA PHE A 116 -20.16 3.67 -29.60
C PHE A 116 -18.88 3.61 -28.78
N GLN A 117 -18.78 4.49 -27.79
CA GLN A 117 -17.71 4.47 -26.81
C GLN A 117 -18.30 4.13 -25.45
N VAL A 118 -17.78 3.08 -24.83
CA VAL A 118 -18.14 2.65 -23.47
C VAL A 118 -16.94 2.86 -22.57
N ILE A 119 -17.13 3.65 -21.53
CA ILE A 119 -16.11 3.95 -20.51
C ILE A 119 -16.61 3.40 -19.18
N ALA A 120 -15.86 2.47 -18.59
CA ALA A 120 -16.13 1.93 -17.27
C ALA A 120 -15.07 2.40 -16.28
N THR A 121 -15.52 3.07 -15.22
CA THR A 121 -14.67 3.61 -14.16
C THR A 121 -14.97 2.91 -12.86
N ALA A 122 -14.01 2.19 -12.28
CA ALA A 122 -14.13 1.57 -10.96
C ALA A 122 -13.37 2.35 -9.89
N CYS A 123 -13.92 2.41 -8.68
CA CYS A 123 -13.34 3.07 -7.52
C CYS A 123 -13.74 2.39 -6.21
N ASN A 124 -12.89 2.50 -5.17
CA ASN A 124 -13.15 1.95 -3.84
C ASN A 124 -13.91 2.90 -2.90
N GLN A 125 -14.02 4.18 -3.24
CA GLN A 125 -14.71 5.17 -2.41
C GLN A 125 -15.58 6.10 -3.28
N PRO A 126 -16.75 5.62 -3.72
CA PRO A 126 -17.67 6.39 -4.55
C PRO A 126 -18.33 7.53 -3.77
N VAL A 127 -18.59 8.65 -4.44
CA VAL A 127 -19.35 9.78 -3.88
C VAL A 127 -20.77 9.70 -4.43
N GLY A 128 -21.75 9.51 -3.54
CA GLY A 128 -23.15 9.32 -3.98
C GLY A 128 -23.35 8.10 -4.88
N GLY A 129 -22.52 7.06 -4.72
CA GLY A 129 -22.56 5.84 -5.56
C GLY A 129 -21.84 5.96 -6.91
N VAL A 130 -21.25 7.12 -7.23
CA VAL A 130 -20.55 7.38 -8.49
C VAL A 130 -19.04 7.47 -8.25
N CYS A 131 -18.26 6.93 -9.17
CA CYS A 131 -16.82 7.14 -9.16
C CYS A 131 -16.47 8.53 -9.68
N ALA A 132 -16.16 9.42 -8.74
CA ALA A 132 -15.73 10.79 -8.99
C ALA A 132 -14.29 10.98 -8.52
N THR A 133 -13.49 11.71 -9.31
CA THR A 133 -12.10 12.06 -8.95
C THR A 133 -12.01 12.98 -7.74
N ALA A 134 -13.12 13.56 -7.28
CA ALA A 134 -13.19 14.43 -6.11
C ALA A 134 -12.68 13.78 -4.82
N ASN A 135 -12.67 12.44 -4.74
CA ASN A 135 -12.18 11.75 -3.56
C ASN A 135 -10.68 11.40 -3.58
N ALA A 136 -10.04 11.49 -4.75
CA ALA A 136 -8.62 11.18 -4.91
C ALA A 136 -7.70 12.08 -4.06
N THR A 137 -8.16 13.29 -3.72
CA THR A 137 -7.37 14.28 -2.97
C THR A 137 -7.48 14.13 -1.46
N ASN A 138 -8.51 13.43 -0.96
CA ASN A 138 -8.83 13.39 0.48
C ASN A 138 -8.48 12.05 1.15
N HIS A 139 -8.16 11.02 0.36
CA HIS A 139 -7.94 9.66 0.86
C HIS A 139 -6.66 9.05 0.26
N PRO A 140 -5.65 8.71 1.09
CA PRO A 140 -4.39 8.13 0.62
C PRO A 140 -4.57 6.69 0.10
N ASP A 141 -5.68 6.04 0.43
CA ASP A 141 -6.07 4.70 -0.03
C ASP A 141 -7.00 4.74 -1.26
N TYR A 142 -7.26 5.92 -1.84
CA TYR A 142 -8.13 6.02 -3.00
C TYR A 142 -7.49 5.35 -4.23
N VAL A 143 -8.23 4.41 -4.82
CA VAL A 143 -7.82 3.74 -6.05
C VAL A 143 -8.93 3.80 -7.07
N GLN A 144 -8.59 4.27 -8.27
CA GLN A 144 -9.49 4.32 -9.41
C GLN A 144 -8.83 3.73 -10.64
N ARG A 145 -9.60 2.96 -11.42
CA ARG A 145 -9.18 2.47 -12.74
C ARG A 145 -10.27 2.75 -13.76
N VAL A 146 -9.85 3.13 -14.95
CA VAL A 146 -10.74 3.42 -16.09
C VAL A 146 -10.35 2.48 -17.22
N VAL A 147 -11.34 1.82 -17.81
CA VAL A 147 -11.17 1.02 -19.02
C VAL A 147 -12.19 1.47 -20.05
N GLN A 148 -11.73 1.62 -21.28
CA GLN A 148 -12.54 2.12 -22.38
C GLN A 148 -12.53 1.14 -23.55
N ALA A 149 -13.66 1.02 -24.22
CA ALA A 149 -13.82 0.27 -25.45
C ALA A 149 -14.61 1.11 -26.45
N GLU A 150 -14.29 0.93 -27.72
CA GLU A 150 -14.92 1.66 -28.79
C GLU A 150 -15.13 0.75 -29.99
N PHE A 151 -16.31 0.83 -30.60
CA PHE A 151 -16.74 -0.06 -31.68
C PHE A 151 -17.84 0.55 -32.56
#